data_AF-W2T8C5-F1
#
_entry.id   AF-W2T8C5-F1
#
_cell.length_a   1.000
_cell.length_b   1.000
_cell.length_c   1.000
_cell.angle_alpha   90.00
_cell.angle_beta   90.00
_cell.angle_gamma   90.00
#
_symmetry.space_group_name_H-M   'P 1'
#
loop_
_entity.id
_entity.type
_entity.pdbx_description
1 polymer ?
#
loop_
_entity_poly.entity_id
_entity_poly.type
_entity_poly.pdbx_seq_one_letter_code
_entity_poly.pdbx_strand_id
1 'polypeptide(L)'
;MGPPSVVLHGSPRTNWGELCMITFKLHFRISKKDLISNEHRLIVLMNNGTVVKSGPQIVSHQCQINILKFPFDDQTCTFSLGSWVYTNANLRLFTPFEQYELSEDFTGNTEWKLLSLKAELTVDSTYEEGDFDVK
;
A
#
# COMPACT_ATOMS: atom_id res chain seq x y z
N MET A 1 7.89 37.57 12.06
CA MET A 1 7.06 36.41 11.66
C MET A 1 8.00 35.23 11.51
N GLY A 2 8.00 34.31 12.49
CA GLY A 2 8.82 33.09 12.43
C GLY A 2 8.13 32.00 11.61
N PRO A 3 8.88 31.00 11.12
CA PRO A 3 8.29 29.86 10.42
C PRO A 3 7.34 29.08 11.35
N PRO A 4 6.26 28.49 10.83
CA PRO A 4 5.34 27.70 11.64
C PRO A 4 6.06 26.44 12.16
N SER A 5 6.07 26.27 13.48
CA SER A 5 6.52 25.07 14.17
C SER A 5 5.37 24.07 14.27
N VAL A 6 5.49 22.93 13.59
CA VAL A 6 4.53 21.81 13.69
C VAL A 6 4.91 20.97 14.91
N VAL A 7 4.05 20.97 15.94
CA VAL A 7 4.21 20.11 17.13
C VAL A 7 3.38 18.85 16.91
N LEU A 8 4.05 17.70 16.77
CA LEU A 8 3.41 16.39 16.69
C LEU A 8 3.20 15.85 18.11
N HIS A 9 1.94 15.67 18.54
CA HIS A 9 1.64 14.99 19.81
C HIS A 9 1.73 13.47 19.63
N GLY A 10 2.74 12.85 20.24
CA GLY A 10 2.97 11.41 20.20
C GLY A 10 2.06 10.63 21.15
N SER A 11 1.68 9.41 20.74
CA SER A 11 1.04 8.40 21.60
C SER A 11 2.05 7.88 22.64
N PRO A 12 1.65 7.52 23.87
CA PRO A 12 2.56 7.08 24.94
C PRO A 12 3.40 5.82 24.62
N ARG A 13 3.17 5.16 23.48
CA ARG A 13 3.85 3.92 23.08
C ARG A 13 4.99 4.10 22.07
N THR A 14 5.29 5.32 21.60
CA THR A 14 6.32 5.58 20.60
C THR A 14 7.47 6.40 21.18
N ASN A 15 8.72 5.99 20.91
CA ASN A 15 9.91 6.75 21.27
C ASN A 15 9.86 8.14 20.61
N TRP A 16 10.15 9.19 21.39
CA TRP A 16 9.98 10.61 21.08
C TRP A 16 10.83 11.18 19.93
N GLY A 17 11.49 10.32 19.14
CA GLY A 17 12.31 10.68 17.98
C GLY A 17 11.87 10.05 16.66
N GLU A 18 10.82 9.20 16.65
CA GLU A 18 10.37 8.50 15.45
C GLU A 18 9.02 9.02 14.97
N LEU A 19 8.92 9.31 13.67
CA LEU A 19 7.66 9.67 13.04
C LEU A 19 6.70 8.46 13.13
N CYS A 20 5.49 8.66 13.68
CA CYS A 20 4.48 7.61 13.72
C CYS A 20 4.00 7.31 12.29
N MET A 21 4.42 6.17 11.75
CA MET A 21 4.12 5.76 10.38
C MET A 21 3.09 4.63 10.37
N ILE A 22 2.06 4.79 9.55
CA ILE A 22 1.07 3.73 9.31
C ILE A 22 1.77 2.58 8.57
N THR A 23 1.58 1.37 9.10
CA THR A 23 2.08 0.15 8.47
C THR A 23 0.97 -0.48 7.63
N PHE A 24 1.23 -0.61 6.33
CA PHE A 24 0.36 -1.30 5.39
C PHE A 24 0.79 -2.75 5.19
N LYS A 25 -0.18 -3.66 5.18
CA LYS A 25 -0.03 -5.08 4.86
C LYS A 25 -0.66 -5.33 3.50
N LEU A 26 0.06 -6.04 2.64
CA LEU A 26 -0.54 -6.68 1.48
C LEU A 26 -1.08 -8.05 1.90
N HIS A 27 -2.37 -8.26 1.65
CA HIS A 27 -3.05 -9.51 1.95
C HIS A 27 -2.71 -10.59 0.91
N PHE A 28 -2.82 -11.88 1.27
CA PHE A 28 -2.42 -13.05 0.45
C PHE A 28 -1.03 -12.98 -0.25
N ARG A 29 -0.10 -12.18 0.30
CA ARG A 29 1.28 -12.16 -0.18
C ARG A 29 2.01 -13.44 0.22
N ILE A 30 2.72 -14.04 -0.72
CA ILE A 30 3.60 -15.20 -0.48
C ILE A 30 4.95 -14.70 0.05
N SER A 31 5.49 -13.64 -0.54
CA SER A 31 6.76 -13.07 -0.12
C SER A 31 6.81 -11.56 -0.36
N LYS A 32 7.65 -10.89 0.42
CA LYS A 32 7.91 -9.46 0.31
C LYS A 32 9.40 -9.21 0.54
N LYS A 33 10.01 -8.39 -0.32
CA LYS A 33 11.36 -7.85 -0.15
C LYS A 33 11.33 -6.34 -0.35
N ASP A 34 11.75 -5.59 0.66
CA ASP A 34 11.94 -4.15 0.54
C ASP A 34 13.22 -3.88 -0.28
N LEU A 35 13.15 -2.99 -1.29
CA LEU A 35 14.31 -2.63 -2.12
C LEU A 35 15.22 -1.59 -1.45
N ILE A 36 14.65 -0.81 -0.52
CA ILE A 36 15.36 0.18 0.29
C ILE A 36 15.01 -0.12 1.75
N SER A 37 16.03 -0.31 2.60
CA SER A 37 15.86 -0.56 4.03
C SER A 37 15.29 0.65 4.76
N ASN A 38 14.66 0.43 5.91
CA ASN A 38 13.95 1.49 6.62
C ASN A 38 14.89 2.62 7.08
N GLU A 39 16.14 2.33 7.46
CA GLU A 39 17.08 3.38 7.84
C GLU A 39 17.49 4.30 6.68
N HIS A 40 17.37 3.84 5.43
CA HIS A 40 17.70 4.61 4.23
C HIS A 40 16.48 5.19 3.52
N ARG A 41 15.27 5.01 4.06
CA ARG A 41 14.04 5.52 3.45
C ARG A 41 13.89 7.01 3.72
N LEU A 42 13.87 7.77 2.64
CA LEU A 42 13.54 9.19 2.68
C LEU A 42 12.04 9.38 2.87
N ILE A 43 11.72 10.40 3.66
CA ILE A 43 10.35 10.86 3.93
C ILE A 43 10.33 12.36 3.63
N VAL A 44 9.32 12.81 2.91
CA VAL A 44 9.11 14.23 2.64
C VAL A 44 8.08 14.76 3.63
N LEU A 45 8.48 15.73 4.46
CA LEU A 45 7.60 16.47 5.36
C LEU A 45 7.32 17.85 4.77
N MET A 46 6.05 18.16 4.56
CA MET A 46 5.59 19.46 4.11
C MET A 46 5.30 20.37 5.31
N ASN A 47 5.35 21.69 5.10
CA ASN A 47 5.12 22.69 6.16
C ASN A 47 3.70 22.65 6.77
N ASN A 48 2.73 22.09 6.04
CA ASN A 48 1.37 21.87 6.53
C ASN A 48 1.21 20.56 7.34
N GLY A 49 2.32 19.85 7.61
CA GLY A 49 2.31 18.57 8.31
C GLY A 49 2.00 17.35 7.44
N THR A 50 1.80 17.52 6.13
CA THR A 50 1.65 16.37 5.22
C THR A 50 2.96 15.60 5.11
N VAL A 51 2.86 14.27 5.22
CA VAL A 51 3.99 13.34 5.15
C VAL A 51 3.82 12.48 3.90
N VAL A 52 4.83 12.47 3.03
CA VAL A 52 4.88 11.59 1.87
C VAL A 52 6.02 10.60 2.04
N LYS A 53 5.70 9.31 1.89
CA LYS A 53 6.65 8.20 1.98
C LYS A 53 6.51 7.31 0.75
N SER A 54 7.63 6.99 0.11
CA SER A 54 7.71 5.96 -0.92
C SER A 54 8.52 4.77 -0.41
N GLY A 55 8.13 3.56 -0.80
CA GLY A 55 8.73 2.31 -0.33
C GLY A 55 8.70 1.25 -1.42
N PRO A 56 9.69 1.22 -2.33
CA PRO A 56 9.73 0.26 -3.42
C PRO A 56 9.94 -1.16 -2.88
N GLN A 57 9.19 -2.11 -3.42
CA GLN A 57 9.10 -3.49 -2.93
C GLN A 57 8.99 -4.48 -4.09
N ILE A 58 9.63 -5.64 -3.93
CA ILE A 58 9.33 -6.84 -4.73
C ILE A 58 8.34 -7.67 -3.93
N VAL A 59 7.24 -8.03 -4.59
CA VAL A 59 6.14 -8.79 -3.97
C VAL A 59 5.82 -10.00 -4.83
N SER A 60 5.72 -11.15 -4.19
CA SER A 60 5.04 -12.33 -4.75
C SER A 60 3.66 -12.45 -4.12
N HIS A 61 2.63 -12.53 -4.94
CA HIS A 61 1.23 -12.56 -4.52
C HIS A 61 0.50 -13.71 -5.18
N GLN A 62 -0.49 -14.27 -4.50
CA GLN A 62 -1.32 -15.34 -5.04
C GLN A 62 -2.36 -14.78 -6.02
N CYS A 63 -2.34 -15.21 -7.27
CA CYS A 63 -3.37 -14.87 -8.25
C CYS A 63 -4.11 -16.12 -8.71
N GLN A 64 -5.45 -16.04 -8.75
CA GLN A 64 -6.27 -17.11 -9.31
C GLN A 64 -6.26 -17.02 -10.83
N ILE A 65 -5.77 -18.09 -11.48
CA ILE A 65 -5.66 -18.16 -12.93
C ILE A 65 -6.99 -18.65 -13.53
N ASN A 66 -7.43 -18.03 -14.62
CA ASN A 66 -8.56 -18.46 -15.43
C ASN A 66 -8.10 -18.97 -16.82
N ILE A 67 -8.18 -20.27 -17.06
CA ILE A 67 -7.66 -20.91 -18.28
C ILE A 67 -8.71 -21.21 -19.36
N LEU A 68 -9.92 -20.63 -19.26
CA LEU A 68 -11.03 -20.96 -20.18
C LEU A 68 -10.73 -20.65 -21.66
N LYS A 69 -9.83 -19.71 -21.94
CA LYS A 69 -9.49 -19.24 -23.28
C LYS A 69 -8.04 -19.51 -23.68
N PHE A 70 -7.37 -20.45 -23.02
CA PHE A 70 -5.98 -20.79 -23.33
C PHE A 70 -5.79 -21.04 -24.85
N PRO A 71 -4.72 -20.52 -25.50
CA PRO A 71 -3.59 -19.77 -24.94
C PRO A 71 -3.75 -18.24 -24.96
N PHE A 72 -4.95 -17.73 -25.24
CA PHE A 72 -5.25 -16.29 -25.35
C PHE A 72 -6.14 -15.82 -24.19
N ASP A 73 -5.85 -16.33 -23.00
CA ASP A 73 -6.55 -16.02 -21.76
C ASP A 73 -6.11 -14.69 -21.13
N ASP A 74 -7.07 -14.03 -20.49
CA ASP A 74 -6.84 -12.82 -19.71
C ASP A 74 -6.82 -13.18 -18.22
N GLN A 75 -5.88 -12.60 -17.47
CA GLN A 75 -5.74 -12.81 -16.03
C GLN A 75 -6.04 -11.54 -15.25
N THR A 76 -6.90 -11.65 -14.24
CA THR A 76 -7.24 -10.58 -13.31
C THR A 76 -6.70 -10.90 -11.94
N CYS A 77 -5.67 -10.16 -11.51
CA CYS A 77 -5.04 -10.34 -10.20
C CYS A 77 -5.35 -9.15 -9.29
N THR A 78 -6.00 -9.41 -8.16
CA THR A 78 -6.37 -8.37 -7.17
C THR A 78 -5.32 -8.25 -6.08
N PHE A 79 -4.82 -7.04 -5.84
CA PHE A 79 -3.90 -6.74 -4.76
C PHE A 79 -4.64 -6.00 -3.64
N SER A 80 -4.84 -6.66 -2.50
CA SER A 80 -5.53 -6.05 -1.36
C SER A 80 -4.54 -5.45 -0.38
N LEU A 81 -4.50 -4.11 -0.31
CA LEU A 81 -3.68 -3.35 0.62
C LEU A 81 -4.55 -2.83 1.77
N GLY A 82 -4.15 -3.14 3.00
CA GLY A 82 -4.85 -2.69 4.20
C GLY A 82 -3.89 -2.21 5.27
N SER A 83 -4.40 -1.44 6.22
CA SER A 83 -3.67 -1.15 7.44
C SER A 83 -3.58 -2.40 8.30
N TRP A 84 -2.44 -2.61 8.96
CA TRP A 84 -2.29 -3.75 9.86
C TRP A 84 -2.93 -3.56 11.24
N VAL A 85 -2.96 -2.33 11.74
CA VAL A 85 -3.29 -2.03 13.15
C VAL A 85 -4.56 -1.20 13.30
N TYR A 86 -4.91 -0.42 12.27
CA TYR A 86 -6.02 0.52 12.30
C TYR A 86 -7.20 0.01 11.47
N THR A 87 -8.39 0.17 12.03
CA THR A 87 -9.68 -0.03 11.35
C THR A 87 -10.17 1.27 10.71
N ASN A 88 -11.31 1.21 10.02
CA ASN A 88 -11.97 2.37 9.40
C ASN A 88 -12.40 3.46 10.41
N ALA A 89 -12.49 3.15 11.70
CA ALA A 89 -12.80 4.11 12.76
C ALA A 89 -11.65 5.08 13.01
N ASN A 90 -10.40 4.64 12.79
CA ASN A 90 -9.19 5.38 13.15
C ASN A 90 -8.35 5.78 11.94
N LEU A 91 -8.56 5.14 10.79
CA LEU A 91 -7.83 5.41 9.55
C LEU A 91 -8.77 5.43 8.36
N ARG A 92 -8.70 6.52 7.57
CA ARG A 92 -9.37 6.62 6.28
C ARG A 92 -8.36 6.50 5.15
N LEU A 93 -8.61 5.54 4.27
CA LEU A 93 -7.89 5.39 3.01
C LEU A 93 -8.62 6.11 1.88
N PHE A 94 -7.85 6.60 0.91
CA PHE A 94 -8.38 7.16 -0.32
C PHE A 94 -7.43 6.80 -1.47
N THR A 95 -8.00 6.57 -2.65
CA THR A 95 -7.26 6.44 -3.90
C THR A 95 -7.43 7.75 -4.67
N PRO A 96 -6.34 8.38 -5.16
CA PRO A 96 -6.46 9.60 -5.94
C PRO A 96 -7.16 9.37 -7.28
N PHE A 97 -7.05 8.16 -7.83
CA PHE A 97 -7.62 7.76 -9.10
C PHE A 97 -8.20 6.34 -9.03
N GLU A 98 -9.23 6.08 -9.83
CA GLU A 98 -9.79 4.74 -10.04
C GLU A 98 -8.99 3.93 -11.06
N GLN A 99 -8.38 4.62 -12.03
CA GLN A 99 -7.56 4.03 -13.09
C GLN A 99 -6.19 4.68 -13.08
N TYR A 100 -5.16 3.87 -13.31
CA TYR A 100 -3.77 4.32 -13.34
C TYR A 100 -3.16 4.03 -14.70
N GLU A 101 -2.43 5.02 -15.20
CA GLU A 101 -1.58 4.84 -16.38
C GLU A 101 -0.27 4.18 -15.97
N LEU A 102 0.34 3.45 -16.91
CA LEU A 102 1.64 2.85 -16.72
C LEU A 102 2.70 3.94 -16.58
N SER A 103 3.60 3.76 -15.62
CA SER A 103 4.77 4.61 -15.49
C SER A 103 5.72 4.40 -16.68
N GLU A 104 6.48 5.45 -17.02
CA GLU A 104 7.43 5.41 -18.15
C GLU A 104 8.54 4.35 -17.96
N ASP A 105 8.81 3.94 -16.72
CA ASP A 105 9.79 2.92 -16.35
C ASP A 105 9.21 1.49 -16.33
N PHE A 106 7.96 1.28 -16.73
CA PHE A 106 7.38 -0.06 -16.84
C PHE A 106 7.98 -0.83 -18.03
N THR A 107 8.70 -1.92 -17.72
CA THR A 107 9.36 -2.73 -18.75
C THR A 107 8.50 -3.91 -19.25
N GLY A 108 7.53 -4.38 -18.47
CA GLY A 108 6.74 -5.58 -18.79
C GLY A 108 7.57 -6.86 -18.93
N ASN A 109 6.97 -7.90 -19.51
CA ASN A 109 7.65 -9.13 -19.95
C ASN A 109 7.10 -9.60 -21.31
N THR A 110 7.65 -10.69 -21.84
CA THR A 110 7.33 -11.21 -23.18
C THR A 110 6.00 -11.95 -23.25
N GLU A 111 5.52 -12.48 -22.14
CA GLU A 111 4.33 -13.34 -22.07
C GLU A 111 3.05 -12.56 -21.80
N TRP A 112 3.13 -11.54 -20.95
CA TRP A 112 1.97 -10.84 -20.40
C TRP A 112 1.99 -9.35 -20.77
N LYS A 113 0.90 -8.91 -21.38
CA LYS A 113 0.61 -7.49 -21.58
C LYS A 113 -0.32 -7.00 -20.47
N LEU A 114 0.09 -5.96 -19.73
CA LEU A 114 -0.81 -5.33 -18.78
C LEU A 114 -1.91 -4.57 -19.53
N LEU A 115 -3.17 -4.99 -19.35
CA LEU A 115 -4.32 -4.39 -20.03
C LEU A 115 -4.90 -3.19 -19.28
N SER A 116 -4.95 -3.26 -17.94
CA SER A 116 -5.45 -2.16 -17.10
C SER A 116 -4.97 -2.30 -15.67
N LEU A 117 -4.82 -1.16 -14.98
CA LEU A 117 -4.58 -1.09 -13.54
C LEU A 117 -5.67 -0.23 -12.91
N LYS A 118 -6.47 -0.84 -12.02
CA LYS A 118 -7.59 -0.18 -11.34
C LYS A 118 -7.45 -0.30 -9.83
N ALA A 119 -7.91 0.72 -9.12
CA ALA A 119 -7.98 0.70 -7.66
C ALA A 119 -9.38 1.05 -7.18
N GLU A 120 -9.87 0.26 -6.24
CA GLU A 120 -11.17 0.44 -5.61
C GLU A 120 -10.99 0.44 -4.09
N LEU A 121 -11.66 1.35 -3.41
CA LEU A 121 -11.67 1.37 -1.94
C LEU A 121 -12.79 0.45 -1.45
N THR A 122 -12.41 -0.61 -0.73
CA THR A 122 -13.35 -1.48 -0.03
C THR A 122 -13.27 -1.25 1.47
N VAL A 123 -14.41 -1.34 2.14
CA VAL A 123 -14.48 -1.32 3.60
C VAL A 123 -14.88 -2.72 4.03
N ASP A 124 -13.96 -3.41 4.68
CA ASP A 124 -14.26 -4.68 5.31
C ASP A 124 -14.95 -4.43 6.65
N SER A 125 -16.24 -4.71 6.71
CA SER A 125 -17.04 -4.61 7.94
C SER A 125 -16.88 -5.82 8.87
N THR A 126 -16.20 -6.88 8.42
CA THR A 126 -15.97 -8.11 9.19
C THR A 126 -14.67 -8.10 9.98
N TYR A 127 -13.83 -7.07 9.78
CA TYR A 127 -12.59 -6.86 10.52
C TYR A 127 -12.90 -6.57 12.00
N GLU A 128 -12.93 -7.62 12.83
CA GLU A 128 -12.92 -7.49 14.28
C GLU A 128 -11.50 -7.16 14.78
N GLU A 129 -11.41 -6.40 15.87
CA GLU A 129 -10.14 -5.98 16.47
C GLU A 129 -9.35 -7.23 16.94
N GLY A 130 -8.46 -7.75 16.09
CA GLY A 130 -7.66 -8.94 16.37
C GLY A 130 -7.76 -10.06 15.33
N ASP A 131 -8.57 -9.94 14.28
CA ASP A 131 -8.54 -10.91 13.18
C ASP A 131 -7.45 -10.54 12.17
N PHE A 132 -6.33 -11.25 12.24
CA PHE A 132 -5.14 -11.00 11.43
C PHE A 132 -5.13 -11.76 10.10
N ASP A 133 -6.14 -12.61 9.91
CA ASP A 133 -6.33 -13.48 8.75
C ASP A 133 -7.73 -13.24 8.17
N VAL A 134 -7.85 -12.22 7.32
CA VAL A 134 -9.02 -12.03 6.45
C VAL A 134 -9.24 -13.34 5.67
N LYS A 135 -10.46 -13.88 5.75
CA LYS A 135 -10.87 -15.06 4.99
C LYS A 135 -11.21 -14.72 3.55
#